data_AF-A0A851F1V3-F1
#
_entry.id   AF-A0A851F1V3-F1
#
_cell.length_a   1.000
_cell.length_b   1.000
_cell.length_c   1.000
_cell.angle_alpha   90.00
_cell.angle_beta   90.00
_cell.angle_gamma   90.00
#
_symmetry.space_group_name_H-M   'P 1'
#
loop_
_entity.id
_entity.type
_entity.pdbx_description
1 polymer ?
#
loop_
_entity_poly.entity_id
_entity_poly.type
_entity_poly.pdbx_seq_one_letter_code
_entity_poly.pdbx_strand_id
1 'polypeptide(L)' 'ERPKKRGPKKRKMTKARLERSKLRRQKANARERNRMHDLNAALDNLRKVVPCYSKTQKLSKIETLRLAKNYIWALSEILR' A
#
# COMPACT_ATOMS: atom_id res chain seq x y z
N GLU A 1 14.02 52.31 0.04
CA GLU A 1 13.86 50.85 -0.09
C GLU A 1 13.80 50.18 1.28
N ARG A 2 12.89 49.23 1.54
CA ARG A 2 12.81 48.55 2.85
C ARG A 2 13.71 47.29 2.84
N PRO A 3 14.53 47.05 3.88
CA PRO A 3 15.39 45.87 3.90
C PRO A 3 14.53 44.61 4.07
N LYS A 4 14.74 43.63 3.17
CA LYS A 4 14.09 42.31 3.23
C LYS A 4 14.46 41.64 4.56
N LYS A 5 13.49 41.50 5.48
CA LYS A 5 13.65 40.71 6.72
C LYS A 5 13.97 39.26 6.33
N ARG A 6 15.24 38.86 6.48
CA ARG A 6 15.67 37.47 6.30
C ARG A 6 15.01 36.66 7.41
N GLY A 7 14.04 35.82 7.05
CA GLY A 7 13.43 34.86 8.00
C GLY A 7 14.50 33.98 8.65
N PRO A 8 14.21 33.36 9.81
CA PRO A 8 15.19 32.58 10.56
C PRO A 8 15.84 31.52 9.66
N LYS A 9 17.16 31.59 9.55
CA LYS A 9 17.98 30.69 8.72
C LYS A 9 17.74 29.25 9.22
N LYS A 10 17.17 28.37 8.39
CA LYS A 10 16.98 26.95 8.75
C LYS A 10 18.33 26.38 9.19
N ARG A 11 18.51 26.13 10.51
CA ARG A 11 19.74 25.54 11.05
C ARG A 11 19.92 24.15 10.42
N LYS A 12 21.07 23.92 9.79
CA LYS A 12 21.42 22.59 9.27
C LYS A 12 21.37 21.59 10.44
N MET A 13 20.67 20.48 10.24
CA MET A 13 20.58 19.44 11.28
C MET A 13 21.96 18.82 11.51
N THR A 14 22.26 18.47 12.76
CA THR A 14 23.49 17.74 13.11
C THR A 14 23.49 16.36 12.44
N LYS A 15 24.67 15.82 12.12
CA LYS A 15 24.82 14.48 11.51
C LYS A 15 24.08 13.41 12.33
N ALA A 16 24.22 13.43 13.66
CA ALA A 16 23.50 12.50 14.55
C ALA A 16 21.97 12.60 14.45
N ARG A 17 21.40 13.81 14.28
CA ARG A 17 19.96 14.00 14.10
C ARG A 17 19.48 13.51 12.73
N LEU A 18 20.31 13.66 11.70
CA LEU A 18 20.04 13.13 10.36
C LEU A 18 20.01 11.60 10.37
N GLU A 19 20.99 10.95 11.01
CA GLU A 19 21.03 9.48 11.11
C GLU A 19 19.86 8.91 11.90
N ARG A 20 19.49 9.53 13.04
CA ARG A 20 18.27 9.14 13.77
C ARG A 20 17.01 9.27 12.92
N SER A 21 16.92 10.32 12.10
CA SER A 21 15.79 10.53 11.18
C SER A 21 15.75 9.45 10.08
N LYS A 22 16.90 9.12 9.48
CA LYS A 22 17.03 8.05 8.50
C LYS A 22 16.60 6.70 9.09
N LEU A 23 17.08 6.35 10.28
CA LEU A 23 16.72 5.11 10.96
C LEU A 23 15.21 5.01 11.22
N ARG A 24 14.57 6.10 11.69
CA ARG A 24 13.12 6.11 11.88
C ARG A 24 12.35 5.91 10.57
N ARG A 25 12.79 6.55 9.48
CA ARG A 25 12.20 6.34 8.15
C ARG A 25 12.38 4.91 7.67
N GLN A 26 13.57 4.33 7.82
CA GLN A 26 13.82 2.93 7.45
C GLN A 26 12.90 1.98 8.23
N LYS A 27 12.75 2.19 9.55
CA LYS A 27 11.84 1.40 10.38
C LYS A 27 10.38 1.56 9.94
N ALA A 28 9.95 2.77 9.56
CA ALA A 28 8.61 3.00 9.03
C ALA A 28 8.37 2.31 7.68
N ASN A 29 9.33 2.42 6.76
CA ASN A 29 9.27 1.76 5.46
C ASN A 29 9.22 0.24 5.59
N ALA A 30 9.99 -0.34 6.52
CA ALA A 30 9.94 -1.76 6.80
C ALA A 30 8.55 -2.21 7.29
N ARG A 31 7.93 -1.43 8.18
CA ARG A 31 6.56 -1.72 8.64
C ARG A 31 5.54 -1.66 7.50
N GLU A 32 5.60 -0.65 6.64
CA GLU A 32 4.65 -0.54 5.53
C GLU A 32 4.84 -1.64 4.49
N ARG A 33 6.10 -2.08 4.25
CA ARG A 33 6.34 -3.26 3.41
C ARG A 33 5.68 -4.51 3.98
N ASN A 34 5.84 -4.78 5.28
CA ASN A 34 5.19 -5.93 5.91
C ASN A 34 3.66 -5.85 5.80
N ARG A 35 3.08 -4.68 6.09
CA ARG A 35 1.65 -4.44 5.91
C ARG A 35 1.17 -4.71 4.48
N MET A 36 1.96 -4.29 3.48
CA MET A 36 1.66 -4.55 2.08
C MET A 36 1.84 -6.02 1.69
N HIS A 37 2.79 -6.75 2.28
CA HIS A 37 2.92 -8.19 2.10
C HIS A 37 1.67 -8.93 2.59
N ASP A 38 1.17 -8.59 3.78
CA ASP A 38 -0.05 -9.17 4.34
C ASP A 38 -1.27 -8.87 3.45
N LEU A 39 -1.41 -7.63 2.99
CA LEU A 39 -2.49 -7.23 2.09
C LEU A 39 -2.43 -7.96 0.75
N ASN A 40 -1.24 -8.10 0.15
CA ASN A 40 -1.07 -8.81 -1.11
C ASN A 40 -1.33 -10.32 -0.93
N ALA A 41 -0.97 -10.91 0.21
CA ALA A 41 -1.27 -12.31 0.52
C ALA A 41 -2.79 -12.54 0.64
N ALA A 42 -3.51 -11.63 1.30
CA ALA A 42 -4.97 -11.68 1.35
C ALA A 42 -5.61 -11.57 -0.05
N LEU A 43 -5.10 -10.67 -0.90
CA LEU A 43 -5.58 -10.54 -2.29
C LEU A 43 -5.28 -11.79 -3.13
N ASP A 44 -4.12 -12.42 -2.94
CA ASP A 44 -3.78 -13.69 -3.60
C ASP A 44 -4.68 -14.84 -3.11
N ASN A 45 -5.10 -14.84 -1.84
CA ASN A 45 -6.11 -15.78 -1.35
C ASN A 45 -7.49 -15.53 -1.96
N LEU A 46 -7.91 -14.26 -2.10
CA LEU A 46 -9.14 -13.92 -2.81
C LEU A 46 -9.12 -14.42 -4.26
N ARG A 47 -8.00 -14.27 -4.97
CA ARG A 47 -7.89 -14.78 -6.36
C ARG A 47 -8.18 -16.27 -6.49
N LYS A 48 -7.85 -17.09 -5.49
CA LYS A 48 -8.05 -18.54 -5.54
C LYS A 48 -9.52 -18.95 -5.50
N VAL A 49 -10.38 -18.10 -4.93
CA VAL A 49 -11.81 -18.41 -4.74
C VAL A 49 -12.71 -17.66 -5.72
N VAL A 50 -12.14 -16.78 -6.54
CA VAL A 50 -12.85 -16.04 -7.59
C VAL A 50 -12.80 -16.85 -8.89
N PRO A 51 -13.85 -16.80 -9.74
CA PRO A 51 -13.84 -17.43 -11.05
C PRO A 51 -12.63 -17.01 -11.91
N CYS A 52 -12.27 -17.84 -12.89
CA CYS A 52 -11.13 -17.57 -13.78
C CYS A 52 -9.77 -17.49 -13.07
N TYR A 53 -9.62 -18.10 -11.89
CA TYR A 53 -8.31 -18.28 -11.28
C TYR A 53 -7.38 -19.09 -12.17
N SER A 54 -6.19 -18.55 -12.46
CA SER A 54 -5.11 -19.26 -13.14
C SER A 54 -3.85 -19.27 -12.28
N LYS A 55 -3.18 -20.43 -12.19
CA LYS A 55 -1.90 -20.59 -11.48
C LYS A 55 -0.76 -19.87 -12.19
N THR A 56 -0.81 -19.77 -13.52
CA THR A 56 0.24 -19.18 -14.36
C THR A 56 -0.01 -17.71 -14.66
N GLN A 57 -1.27 -17.28 -14.74
CA GLN A 57 -1.65 -15.90 -15.04
C GLN A 57 -2.53 -15.32 -13.94
N LYS A 58 -1.97 -14.40 -13.14
CA LYS A 58 -2.72 -13.70 -12.09
C LYS A 58 -3.51 -12.54 -12.68
N LEU A 59 -4.80 -12.45 -12.31
CA LEU A 59 -5.61 -11.26 -12.54
C LEU A 59 -5.00 -10.02 -11.86
N SER A 60 -5.19 -8.84 -12.45
CA SER A 60 -4.81 -7.59 -11.81
C SER A 60 -5.62 -7.34 -10.53
N LYS A 61 -5.16 -6.39 -9.70
CA LYS A 61 -5.84 -6.07 -8.43
C LYS A 61 -7.29 -5.62 -8.67
N ILE A 62 -7.52 -4.77 -9.67
CA ILE A 62 -8.84 -4.22 -9.97
C ILE A 62 -9.77 -5.27 -10.55
N GLU A 63 -9.28 -6.13 -11.45
CA GLU A 63 -10.07 -7.23 -12.02
C GLU A 63 -10.49 -8.22 -10.94
N THR A 64 -9.56 -8.61 -10.06
CA THR A 64 -9.86 -9.51 -8.93
C THR A 64 -11.01 -8.96 -8.08
N LEU A 65 -10.97 -7.66 -7.72
CA LEU A 65 -12.00 -7.04 -6.88
C LEU A 65 -13.36 -6.92 -7.60
N ARG A 66 -13.35 -6.54 -8.89
CA ARG A 66 -14.58 -6.46 -9.70
C ARG A 66 -15.24 -7.83 -9.85
N LEU A 67 -14.44 -8.86 -10.15
CA LEU A 67 -14.93 -10.21 -10.34
C LEU A 67 -15.44 -10.82 -9.04
N ALA A 68 -14.75 -10.58 -7.91
CA ALA A 68 -15.22 -11.01 -6.59
C ALA A 68 -16.60 -10.43 -6.25
N LYS A 69 -16.80 -9.12 -6.46
CA LYS A 69 -18.09 -8.45 -6.23
C LYS A 69 -19.20 -9.11 -7.07
N ASN A 70 -18.96 -9.27 -8.36
CA ASN A 70 -19.95 -9.84 -9.27
C ASN A 70 -20.24 -11.31 -8.94
N TYR A 71 -19.23 -12.06 -8.51
CA TYR A 71 -19.39 -13.46 -8.13
C TYR A 71 -20.25 -13.62 -6.87
N ILE A 72 -20.02 -12.80 -5.83
CA ILE A 72 -20.89 -12.77 -4.64
C ILE A 72 -22.34 -12.48 -5.05
N TRP A 73 -22.54 -11.48 -5.91
CA TRP A 73 -23.88 -11.14 -6.40
C TRP A 73 -24.54 -12.30 -7.16
N ALA A 74 -23.84 -12.92 -8.11
CA ALA A 74 -24.36 -14.04 -8.88
C ALA A 74 -24.73 -15.25 -8.00
N LEU A 75 -23.87 -15.61 -7.04
CA LEU A 75 -24.16 -16.68 -6.08
C LEU A 75 -25.37 -16.34 -5.21
N SER A 76 -25.53 -15.07 -4.83
CA SER A 76 -26.69 -14.62 -4.02
C SER A 76 -28.01 -14.73 -4.79
N GLU A 77 -28.01 -14.48 -6.10
CA GLU A 77 -29.20 -14.64 -6.95
C GLU A 77 -29.52 -16.12 -7.21
N ILE A 78 -28.52 -17.01 -7.30
CA ILE A 78 -28.74 -18.46 -7.47
C ILE A 78 -29.39 -19.09 -6.23
N LEU A 79 -29.11 -18.54 -5.05
CA LEU A 79 -29.62 -19.05 -3.77
C LEU A 79 -30.99 -18.47 -3.38
N ARG A 80 -31.58 -17.60 -4.21
CA ARG A 80 -32.98 -17.15 -4.06
C ARG A 80 -33.94 -18.15 -4.67
#